data_AF-A0ABC8RG71-F1
#
_entry.id   AF-A0ABC8RG71-F1
#
_cell.length_a   1.000
_cell.length_b   1.000
_cell.length_c   1.000
_cell.angle_alpha   90.00
_cell.angle_beta   90.00
_cell.angle_gamma   90.00
#
_symmetry.space_group_name_H-M   'P 1'
#
loop_
_entity.id
_entity.type
_entity.pdbx_description
1 polymer ?
#
loop_
_entity_poly.entity_id
_entity_poly.type
_entity_poly.pdbx_seq_one_letter_code
_entity_poly.pdbx_strand_id
1 'polypeptide(L)' 'MGSCKHKCKLRCSEAKKPHCMKDCHHCCKKCHCVPSGKSGNTDECPCYRNEKNKRGEPRCP' A
#
# COMPACT_ATOMS: atom_id res chain seq x y z
N MET A 1 14.41 -10.07 -3.66
CA MET A 1 13.50 -8.91 -3.57
C MET A 1 12.03 -9.37 -3.50
N GLY A 2 11.63 -10.05 -2.41
CA GLY A 2 10.32 -10.73 -2.28
C GLY A 2 9.28 -10.02 -1.42
N SER A 3 9.59 -8.83 -0.89
CA SER A 3 8.85 -8.25 0.24
C SER A 3 7.47 -7.67 -0.14
N CYS A 4 7.33 -7.09 -1.34
CA CYS A 4 6.09 -6.43 -1.74
C CYS A 4 4.90 -7.39 -1.83
N LYS A 5 5.08 -8.56 -2.46
CA LYS A 5 3.98 -9.50 -2.70
C LYS A 5 3.39 -10.04 -1.40
N HIS A 6 4.27 -10.39 -0.45
CA HIS A 6 3.83 -10.89 0.86
C HIS A 6 3.20 -9.77 1.70
N LYS A 7 3.85 -8.60 1.79
CA LYS A 7 3.32 -7.47 2.58
C LYS A 7 1.99 -6.96 2.02
N CYS A 8 1.85 -6.85 0.69
CA CYS A 8 0.59 -6.48 0.06
C CYS A 8 -0.50 -7.53 0.25
N LYS A 9 -0.18 -8.82 0.26
CA LYS A 9 -1.15 -9.88 0.56
C LYS A 9 -1.71 -9.74 1.97
N LEU A 10 -0.86 -9.46 2.96
CA LEU A 10 -1.31 -9.18 4.33
C LEU A 10 -2.14 -7.90 4.39
N ARG A 11 -1.65 -6.82 3.77
CA ARG A 11 -2.31 -5.51 3.76
C ARG A 11 -3.71 -5.56 3.15
N CYS A 12 -3.85 -6.30 2.06
CA CYS A 12 -5.11 -6.45 1.34
C CYS A 12 -5.96 -7.62 1.81
N SER A 13 -5.55 -8.37 2.85
CA SER A 13 -6.24 -9.59 3.28
C SER A 13 -7.68 -9.35 3.75
N GLU A 14 -7.99 -8.15 4.25
CA GLU A 14 -9.35 -7.74 4.67
C GLU A 14 -9.86 -6.52 3.91
N ALA A 15 -9.13 -6.10 2.86
CA ALA A 15 -9.53 -4.96 2.07
C ALA A 15 -10.71 -5.33 1.16
N LYS A 16 -11.81 -4.59 1.28
CA LYS A 16 -12.98 -4.71 0.38
C LYS A 16 -12.74 -4.10 -1.01
N LYS A 17 -11.60 -3.44 -1.24
CA LYS A 17 -11.26 -2.77 -2.50
C LYS A 17 -10.75 -3.77 -3.55
N PRO A 18 -11.40 -3.91 -4.72
CA PRO A 18 -10.98 -4.87 -5.76
C PRO A 18 -9.59 -4.54 -6.35
N HIS A 19 -9.14 -3.29 -6.25
CA HIS A 19 -7.85 -2.82 -6.74
C HIS A 19 -6.74 -2.79 -5.66
N CYS A 20 -7.00 -3.21 -4.42
CA CYS A 20 -6.04 -3.09 -3.32
C CYS A 20 -4.66 -3.68 -3.67
N MET A 21 -4.61 -4.90 -4.19
CA MET A 21 -3.33 -5.55 -4.52
C MET A 21 -2.56 -4.81 -5.63
N LYS A 22 -3.26 -4.25 -6.63
CA LYS A 22 -2.62 -3.49 -7.72
C LYS A 22 -2.03 -2.19 -7.21
N ASP A 23 -2.79 -1.46 -6.40
CA ASP A 23 -2.34 -0.20 -5.83
C ASP A 23 -1.21 -0.40 -4.81
N CYS A 24 -1.33 -1.39 -3.93
CA CYS A 24 -0.27 -1.75 -3.00
C CYS A 24 1.02 -2.13 -3.74
N HIS A 25 0.95 -2.94 -4.80
CA HIS A 25 2.14 -3.28 -5.58
C HIS A 25 2.76 -2.06 -6.27
N HIS A 26 1.95 -1.15 -6.81
CA HIS A 26 2.45 0.09 -7.39
C HIS A 26 3.17 0.92 -6.32
N CYS A 27 2.52 1.14 -5.18
CA CYS A 27 3.08 1.91 -4.07
C CYS A 27 4.33 1.25 -3.47
N CYS A 28 4.36 -0.07 -3.35
CA CYS A 28 5.54 -0.79 -2.88
C CYS A 28 6.68 -0.70 -3.88
N LYS A 29 6.41 -0.73 -5.20
CA LYS A 29 7.46 -0.53 -6.21
C LYS A 29 8.01 0.89 -6.21
N LYS A 30 7.16 1.89 -5.92
CA LYS A 30 7.59 3.29 -5.88
C LYS A 30 8.33 3.65 -4.60
N CYS A 31 7.80 3.21 -3.46
CA CYS A 31 8.28 3.60 -2.13
C CYS A 31 9.17 2.54 -1.47
N HIS A 32 9.28 1.35 -2.06
CA HIS A 32 10.02 0.21 -1.51
C HIS A 32 9.60 -0.19 -0.07
N CYS A 33 8.40 0.24 0.35
CA CYS A 33 7.87 0.12 1.70
C CYS A 33 6.38 -0.21 1.64
N VAL A 34 5.92 -1.11 2.51
CA VAL A 34 4.50 -1.38 2.76
C VAL A 34 4.33 -1.43 4.28
N PRO A 35 3.40 -0.63 4.84
CA PRO A 35 3.17 -0.56 6.28
C PRO A 35 2.61 -1.88 6.82
N SER A 36 2.82 -2.12 8.10
CA SER A 36 2.43 -3.33 8.80
C SER A 36 0.92 -3.33 9.09
N GLY A 37 0.33 -4.52 9.23
CA GLY A 37 -1.11 -4.68 9.50
C GLY A 37 -1.99 -4.51 8.26
N LYS A 38 -3.30 -4.70 8.45
CA LYS A 38 -4.30 -4.72 7.36
C LYS A 38 -4.90 -3.34 7.05
N SER A 39 -4.73 -2.39 7.97
CA SER A 39 -5.17 -0.99 7.88
C SER A 39 -4.33 -0.14 8.85
N GLY A 40 -4.25 1.18 8.65
CA GLY A 40 -3.48 2.07 9.54
C GLY A 40 -1.95 1.91 9.42
N ASN A 41 -1.19 2.38 10.42
CA ASN A 41 0.29 2.32 10.45
C ASN A 41 0.99 2.94 9.22
N THR A 42 0.32 3.84 8.50
CA THR A 42 0.87 4.46 7.30
C THR A 42 2.07 5.35 7.62
N ASP A 43 2.23 5.75 8.89
CA ASP A 43 3.40 6.45 9.43
C ASP A 43 4.70 5.65 9.35
N GLU A 44 4.65 4.31 9.33
CA GLU A 44 5.82 3.46 9.11
C GLU A 44 6.43 3.66 7.71
N CYS A 45 5.60 4.09 6.75
CA CYS A 45 6.01 4.30 5.36
C CYS A 45 5.49 5.67 4.86
N PRO A 46 6.16 6.79 5.18
CA PRO A 46 5.70 8.13 4.81
C PRO A 46 5.49 8.32 3.30
N CYS A 47 6.35 7.72 2.46
CA CYS A 47 6.16 7.74 1.00
C CYS A 47 4.85 7.03 0.59
N TYR A 48 4.55 5.88 1.17
CA TYR A 48 3.33 5.12 0.89
C TYR A 48 2.09 5.88 1.35
N ARG A 49 2.16 6.57 2.51
CA ARG A 49 1.11 7.45 3.02
C ARG A 49 0.85 8.65 2.11
N ASN A 50 1.92 9.29 1.63
CA ASN A 50 1.86 10.54 0.88
C ASN A 50 1.55 10.36 -0.61
N GLU A 51 1.55 9.13 -1.09
CA GLU A 51 1.30 8.83 -2.49
C GLU A 51 -0.19 9.02 -2.83
N LYS A 52 -0.44 10.03 -3.66
CA LYS A 52 -1.78 10.47 -4.07
C LYS A 52 -2.05 10.16 -5.54
N ASN A 53 -3.32 9.96 -5.87
CA ASN A 53 -3.76 9.87 -7.25
C ASN A 53 -3.83 11.28 -7.88
N LYS A 54 -4.18 11.37 -9.17
CA LYS A 54 -4.31 12.67 -9.87
C LYS A 54 -5.39 13.59 -9.28
N ARG A 55 -6.28 13.07 -8.42
CA ARG A 55 -7.35 13.81 -7.74
C ARG A 55 -6.94 14.27 -6.33
N GLY A 56 -5.73 13.95 -5.89
CA GLY A 56 -5.22 14.29 -4.55
C GLY A 56 -5.67 13.32 -3.44
N GLU A 57 -6.38 12.25 -3.78
CA GLU A 57 -6.82 11.23 -2.83
C GLU A 57 -5.71 10.20 -2.58
N PRO A 58 -5.66 9.57 -1.38
CA PRO A 58 -4.70 8.52 -1.09
C PRO A 58 -4.83 7.38 -2.10
N ARG A 59 -3.74 7.13 -2.82
CA ARG A 59 -3.69 6.09 -3.85
C ARG A 59 -3.44 4.71 -3.23
N CYS A 60 -2.57 4.65 -2.23
CA CYS A 60 -2.15 3.40 -1.62
C CYS A 60 -3.17 2.93 -0.56
N PRO A 61 -3.40 1.61 -0.44
CA PRO A 61 -4.35 1.05 0.53
C PRO A 61 -3.84 1.02 1.98
#